data_AF-A0A942G760-F1
#
_entry.id   AF-A0A942G760-F1
#
_cell.length_a   1.000
_cell.length_b   1.000
_cell.length_c   1.000
_cell.angle_alpha   90.00
_cell.angle_beta   90.00
_cell.angle_gamma   90.00
#
_symmetry.space_group_name_H-M   'P 1'
#
loop_
_entity.id
_entity.type
_entity.pdbx_description
1 polymer ?
#
loop_
_entity_poly.entity_id
_entity_poly.type
_entity_poly.pdbx_seq_one_letter_code
_entity_poly.pdbx_strand_id
1 'polypeptide(L)' 'MGDLLIRGISQATHEQLKARAQAAGVSLQTYVARILERSAAMPTLPDWLAQLDELPRHRQVSGAAAIRDARDELP' A
#
# COMPACT_ATOMS: atom_id res chain seq x y z
N MET A 1 4.16 7.37 -17.86
CA MET A 1 5.34 6.90 -17.08
C MET A 1 6.02 8.13 -16.54
N GLY A 2 6.32 8.18 -15.24
CA GLY A 2 6.95 9.33 -14.60
C GLY A 2 8.29 8.93 -14.00
N ASP A 3 9.25 9.84 -14.02
CA ASP A 3 10.58 9.62 -13.44
C ASP A 3 10.66 10.25 -12.04
N LEU A 4 11.28 9.54 -11.09
CA LEU A 4 11.46 9.98 -9.72
C LEU A 4 12.94 9.93 -9.33
N LEU A 5 13.50 11.07 -8.94
CA LEU A 5 14.84 11.16 -8.37
C LEU A 5 14.76 11.18 -6.83
N ILE A 6 15.26 10.13 -6.19
CA ILE A 6 15.30 10.03 -4.73
C ILE A 6 16.68 10.48 -4.25
N ARG A 7 16.73 11.55 -3.43
CA ARG A 7 17.96 12.10 -2.85
C ARG A 7 17.98 11.90 -1.33
N GLY A 8 19.17 11.94 -0.74
CA GLY A 8 19.33 11.91 0.73
C GLY A 8 19.14 10.54 1.37
N ILE A 9 19.16 9.45 0.59
CA ILE A 9 19.16 8.09 1.15
C ILE A 9 20.52 7.80 1.78
N SER A 10 20.52 7.11 2.92
CA SER A 10 21.78 6.66 3.52
C SER A 10 22.45 5.61 2.62
N GLN A 11 23.78 5.55 2.66
CA GLN A 11 24.53 4.53 1.93
C GLN A 11 24.10 3.12 2.33
N ALA A 12 23.88 2.90 3.63
CA ALA A 12 23.43 1.60 4.15
C ALA A 12 22.08 1.18 3.55
N THR A 13 21.11 2.11 3.48
CA THR A 13 19.81 1.83 2.85
C THR A 13 19.97 1.52 1.36
N HIS A 14 20.81 2.28 0.65
CA HIS A 14 21.08 2.04 -0.77
C HIS A 14 21.65 0.63 -1.01
N GLU A 15 22.66 0.21 -0.25
CA GLU A 15 23.26 -1.13 -0.37
C GLU A 15 22.26 -2.25 -0.05
N GLN A 16 21.43 -2.07 0.98
CA GLN A 16 20.39 -3.04 1.31
C GLN A 16 19.37 -3.20 0.18
N LEU A 17 18.91 -2.08 -0.41
CA LEU A 17 17.98 -2.12 -1.54
C LEU A 17 18.61 -2.78 -2.77
N LYS A 18 19.89 -2.49 -3.03
CA LYS A 18 20.66 -3.11 -4.11
C LYS A 18 20.78 -4.63 -3.93
N ALA A 19 21.13 -5.10 -2.73
CA ALA A 19 21.21 -6.52 -2.43
C ALA A 19 19.85 -7.24 -2.61
N ARG A 20 18.75 -6.60 -2.18
CA ARG A 20 17.40 -7.14 -2.38
C ARG A 20 16.99 -7.18 -3.85
N ALA A 21 17.34 -6.16 -4.63
CA ALA A 21 17.09 -6.14 -6.07
C ALA A 21 17.83 -7.28 -6.78
N GLN A 22 19.10 -7.52 -6.43
CA GLN A 22 19.88 -8.64 -6.94
C GLN A 22 19.26 -9.99 -6.58
N ALA A 23 18.85 -10.19 -5.32
CA ALA A 23 18.18 -11.42 -4.89
C ALA A 23 16.85 -11.67 -5.62
N ALA A 24 16.15 -10.59 -6.01
CA ALA A 24 14.92 -10.64 -6.79
C ALA A 24 15.15 -10.75 -8.31
N GLY A 25 16.41 -10.77 -8.79
CA GLY A 25 16.73 -10.88 -10.21
C GLY A 25 16.30 -9.68 -11.06
N VAL A 26 16.19 -8.50 -10.46
CA VAL A 26 15.74 -7.27 -11.15
C VAL A 26 16.71 -6.11 -10.93
N SER A 27 16.61 -5.08 -11.78
CA SER A 27 17.38 -3.84 -11.57
C SER A 27 16.96 -3.14 -10.27
N LEU A 28 17.86 -2.34 -9.67
CA LEU A 28 17.53 -1.53 -8.50
C LEU A 28 16.35 -0.58 -8.77
N GLN A 29 16.33 0.06 -9.94
CA GLN A 29 15.24 0.95 -10.34
C GLN A 29 13.90 0.21 -10.37
N THR A 30 13.85 -0.96 -11.01
CA THR A 30 12.64 -1.80 -11.07
C THR A 30 12.19 -2.23 -9.67
N TYR A 31 13.14 -2.62 -8.81
CA TYR A 31 12.84 -3.03 -7.44
C TYR A 31 12.24 -1.88 -6.62
N VAL A 32 12.85 -0.71 -6.67
CA VAL A 32 12.37 0.48 -5.94
C VAL A 32 11.02 0.96 -6.49
N ALA A 33 10.84 0.98 -7.82
CA ALA A 33 9.57 1.33 -8.43
C ALA A 33 8.43 0.44 -7.91
N ARG A 34 8.63 -0.89 -7.84
CA ARG A 34 7.64 -1.82 -7.28
C ARG A 34 7.31 -1.56 -5.82
N ILE A 35 8.29 -1.17 -5.00
CA ILE A 35 8.05 -0.80 -3.60
C ILE A 35 7.15 0.44 -3.54
N LEU A 36 7.46 1.45 -4.34
CA LEU A 36 6.70 2.70 -4.37
C LEU A 36 5.28 2.49 -4.90
N GLU A 37 5.11 1.72 -5.96
CA GLU A 37 3.81 1.32 -6.50
C GLU A 37 2.98 0.59 -5.44
N ARG A 38 3.58 -0.38 -4.74
CA ARG A 38 2.89 -1.10 -3.66
C ARG A 38 2.51 -0.17 -2.50
N SER A 39 3.38 0.78 -2.16
CA SER A 39 3.10 1.76 -1.11
C SER A 39 2.00 2.75 -1.52
N ALA A 40 1.91 3.09 -2.80
CA ALA A 40 0.90 3.99 -3.34
C ALA A 40 -0.46 3.31 -3.59
N ALA A 41 -0.47 1.99 -3.74
CA ALA A 41 -1.70 1.21 -3.95
C ALA A 41 -2.63 1.22 -2.72
N MET A 42 -2.10 1.49 -1.52
CA MET A 42 -2.89 1.59 -0.30
C MET A 42 -3.14 3.06 0.04
N PRO A 43 -4.40 3.47 0.30
CA PRO A 43 -4.66 4.82 0.79
C PRO A 43 -3.96 5.01 2.13
N THR A 44 -3.49 6.23 2.40
CA THR A 44 -3.05 6.57 3.75
C THR A 44 -4.25 6.54 4.70
N LEU A 45 -4.02 6.47 6.02
CA LEU A 45 -5.12 6.52 6.99
C LEU A 45 -5.99 7.79 6.83
N PRO A 46 -5.43 9.00 6.64
CA PRO A 46 -6.22 10.18 6.31
C PRO A 46 -7.03 10.04 5.02
N ASP A 47 -6.43 9.53 3.93
CA ASP A 47 -7.14 9.35 2.66
C ASP A 47 -8.29 8.35 2.82
N TRP A 48 -8.07 7.29 3.58
CA TRP A 48 -9.07 6.28 3.86
C TRP A 48 -10.21 6.83 4.70
N LEU A 49 -9.93 7.62 5.74
CA LEU A 49 -10.96 8.30 6.54
C LEU A 49 -11.79 9.26 5.67
N ALA A 50 -11.16 10.02 4.78
CA ALA A 50 -11.86 10.89 3.85
C ALA A 50 -12.79 10.09 2.92
N GLN A 51 -12.31 8.96 2.39
CA GLN A 51 -13.14 8.06 1.59
C GLN A 51 -14.33 7.50 2.38
N LEU A 52 -14.15 7.17 3.67
CA LEU A 52 -15.23 6.68 4.53
C LEU A 52 -16.31 7.75 4.77
N ASP A 53 -15.94 9.03 4.85
CA ASP A 53 -16.89 10.12 5.01
C ASP A 53 -17.74 10.38 3.75
N GLU A 54 -17.26 9.98 2.56
CA GLU A 54 -18.04 10.01 1.32
C GLU A 54 -19.08 8.88 1.23
N LEU A 55 -18.93 7.81 2.03
CA LEU A 55 -19.82 6.67 1.98
C LEU A 55 -21.12 6.90 2.77
N PRO A 56 -22.27 6.38 2.28
CA PRO A 56 -23.53 6.43 3.03
C PRO A 56 -23.43 5.76 4.39
N ARG A 57 -23.85 6.45 5.45
CA ARG A 57 -23.86 5.89 6.81
C ARG A 57 -25.08 4.98 7.02
N HIS A 58 -24.86 3.68 7.15
CA HIS A 58 -25.91 2.70 7.47
C HIS A 58 -26.16 2.62 8.98
N ARG A 59 -27.00 3.51 9.52
CA ARG A 59 -27.27 3.59 10.98
C ARG A 59 -28.05 2.40 11.55
N GLN A 60 -28.68 1.58 10.72
CA GLN A 60 -29.58 0.51 11.16
C GLN A 60 -28.90 -0.86 11.32
N VAL A 61 -27.66 -1.01 10.87
CA VAL A 61 -26.91 -2.27 10.95
C VAL A 61 -25.65 -2.03 11.79
N SER A 62 -25.43 -2.88 12.79
CA SER A 62 -24.18 -2.83 13.54
C SER A 62 -23.02 -3.30 12.67
N GLY A 63 -21.85 -2.65 12.76
CA GLY A 63 -20.67 -3.09 12.02
C GLY A 63 -20.29 -4.55 12.32
N ALA A 64 -20.52 -5.02 13.54
CA ALA A 64 -20.28 -6.41 13.93
C ALA A 64 -21.21 -7.42 13.22
N ALA A 65 -22.46 -7.04 12.93
CA ALA A 65 -23.37 -7.87 12.13
C ALA A 65 -22.90 -7.93 10.68
N ALA A 66 -22.64 -6.77 10.06
CA ALA A 66 -22.15 -6.70 8.68
C ALA A 66 -20.84 -7.49 8.45
N ILE A 67 -19.91 -7.46 9.41
CA ILE A 67 -18.66 -8.25 9.33
C ILE A 67 -18.93 -9.75 9.44
N ARG A 68 -19.88 -10.18 10.28
CA ARG A 68 -20.24 -11.60 10.38
C ARG A 68 -20.87 -12.08 9.08
N ASP A 69 -21.84 -11.35 8.56
CA ASP A 69 -22.53 -11.68 7.32
C ASP A 69 -21.52 -11.81 6.16
N ALA A 70 -20.61 -10.84 6.01
CA ALA A 70 -19.56 -10.90 4.98
C ALA A 70 -18.57 -12.06 5.15
N ARG A 71 -18.31 -12.52 6.38
CA ARG A 71 -17.45 -13.68 6.65
C ARG A 71 -18.16 -14.99 6.34
N ASP A 72 -19.45 -15.06 6.60
CA ASP A 72 -20.28 -16.24 6.33
C ASP A 72 -20.53 -16.40 4.81
N GLU A 73 -20.43 -15.31 4.03
CA GLU A 73 -20.51 -15.29 2.56
C GLU A 73 -19.19 -15.66 1.85
N LEU A 74 -18.05 -15.71 2.55
CA LEU A 74 -16.76 -16.11 1.98
C LEU A 74 -16.62 -17.66 2.02
N PRO A 75 -16.27 -18.32 0.90
CA PRO A 75 -16.14 -19.78 0.81
C PRO A 75 -14.94 -20.36 1.58
#